data_AF-A0A0C3F1C1-F1
#
_entry.id   AF-A0A0C3F1C1-F1
#
_cell.length_a   1.000
_cell.length_b   1.000
_cell.length_c   1.000
_cell.angle_alpha   90.00
_cell.angle_beta   90.00
_cell.angle_gamma   90.00
#
_symmetry.space_group_name_H-M   'P 1'
#
loop_
_entity.id
_entity.type
_entity.pdbx_description
1 polymer ?
#
loop_
_entity_poly.entity_id
_entity_poly.type
_entity_poly.pdbx_seq_one_letter_code
_entity_poly.pdbx_strand_id
1 'polypeptide(L)'
;FVVVSVLSTRLQTPVLKRNTNPVYPPKDATFDFPIYLSLADKLGVVELVVWDKDMLKKEYLGEVALPLDDWFRQEGVYAFDHPNNQPFSANLVSTRASTNVKGTVQIKLGFVEAAQTHSLLDFNEVYAELVRRSRPSLVSAPPVRLLCAFLHSA
;
A
#
# COMPACT_ATOMS: atom_id res chain seq x y z
N PHE A 1 -7.03 -14.79 -1.27
CA PHE A 1 -6.17 -14.09 -2.26
C PHE A 1 -6.07 -12.63 -1.87
N VAL A 2 -5.02 -11.95 -2.31
CA VAL A 2 -4.77 -10.55 -1.96
C VAL A 2 -4.84 -9.72 -3.22
N VAL A 3 -5.53 -8.59 -3.13
CA VAL A 3 -5.56 -7.57 -4.16
C VAL A 3 -4.65 -6.45 -3.70
N VAL A 4 -3.74 -6.01 -4.56
CA VAL A 4 -2.87 -4.85 -4.32
C VAL A 4 -3.26 -3.74 -5.30
N SER A 5 -3.49 -2.54 -4.78
CA SER A 5 -3.86 -1.37 -5.59
C SER A 5 -2.96 -0.19 -5.27
N VAL A 6 -2.52 0.50 -6.32
CA VAL A 6 -1.77 1.76 -6.24
C VAL A 6 -2.33 2.68 -7.33
N LEU A 7 -2.77 3.88 -6.97
CA LEU A 7 -3.49 4.78 -7.87
C LEU A 7 -4.72 4.10 -8.49
N SER A 8 -4.79 4.03 -9.82
CA SER A 8 -5.85 3.34 -10.58
C SER A 8 -5.50 1.89 -10.94
N THR A 9 -4.27 1.45 -10.66
CA THR A 9 -3.78 0.12 -11.06
C THR A 9 -4.06 -0.87 -9.94
N ARG A 10 -4.69 -1.99 -10.32
CA ARG A 10 -5.05 -3.07 -9.40
C ARG A 10 -4.54 -4.40 -9.91
N LEU A 11 -3.76 -5.08 -9.10
CA LEU A 11 -3.22 -6.41 -9.35
C LEU A 11 -3.66 -7.36 -8.23
N GLN A 12 -3.53 -8.66 -8.45
CA GLN A 12 -3.95 -9.66 -7.46
C GLN A 12 -3.09 -10.90 -7.51
N THR A 13 -2.93 -11.54 -6.35
CA THR A 13 -2.30 -12.85 -6.25
C THR A 13 -3.24 -13.96 -6.74
N PRO A 14 -2.71 -15.15 -7.07
CA PRO A 14 -3.51 -16.33 -7.29
C PRO A 14 -4.35 -16.71 -6.06
N VAL A 15 -5.40 -17.48 -6.30
CA VAL A 15 -6.25 -18.00 -5.22
C VAL A 15 -5.65 -19.31 -4.73
N LEU A 16 -5.09 -19.30 -3.52
CA LEU A 16 -4.69 -20.52 -2.82
C LEU A 16 -5.92 -21.10 -2.11
N LYS A 17 -6.36 -22.27 -2.56
CA LYS A 17 -7.55 -22.94 -2.03
C LYS A 17 -7.24 -23.61 -0.69
N ARG A 18 -8.20 -23.59 0.24
CA ARG A 18 -8.15 -24.28 1.54
C ARG A 18 -6.90 -23.91 2.36
N ASN A 19 -6.49 -22.65 2.31
CA ASN A 19 -5.33 -22.15 3.05
C ASN A 19 -5.67 -20.81 3.73
N THR A 20 -5.61 -20.80 5.06
CA THR A 20 -5.85 -19.62 5.91
C THR A 20 -4.58 -18.87 6.29
N ASN A 21 -3.40 -19.41 5.98
CA ASN A 21 -2.10 -18.76 6.13
C ASN A 21 -1.31 -18.89 4.81
N PRO A 22 -1.75 -18.20 3.75
CA PRO A 22 -1.17 -18.35 2.42
C PRO A 22 0.26 -17.82 2.37
N VAL A 23 1.20 -18.65 1.90
CA VAL A 23 2.54 -18.23 1.50
C VAL A 23 2.61 -18.27 -0.02
N TYR A 24 2.85 -17.11 -0.62
CA TYR A 24 2.93 -16.96 -2.06
C TYR A 24 4.38 -17.06 -2.53
N PRO A 25 4.66 -17.75 -3.65
CA PRO A 25 5.98 -17.68 -4.27
C PRO A 25 6.20 -16.26 -4.84
N PRO A 26 7.44 -15.72 -4.83
CA PRO A 26 7.71 -14.35 -5.28
C PRO A 26 7.17 -14.03 -6.68
N LYS A 27 7.29 -14.97 -7.62
CA LYS A 27 6.78 -14.81 -9.00
C LYS A 27 5.28 -14.48 -9.10
N ASP A 28 4.49 -14.87 -8.09
CA ASP A 28 3.03 -14.75 -8.09
C ASP A 28 2.53 -13.65 -7.12
N ALA A 29 3.44 -13.01 -6.37
CA ALA A 29 3.13 -12.00 -5.36
C ALA A 29 4.07 -10.79 -5.35
N THR A 30 4.97 -10.69 -6.33
CA THR A 30 5.73 -9.47 -6.63
C THR A 30 5.01 -8.73 -7.75
N PHE A 31 4.73 -7.44 -7.54
CA PHE A 31 4.00 -6.60 -8.48
C PHE A 31 4.76 -5.30 -8.69
N ASP A 32 4.99 -4.94 -9.95
CA ASP A 32 5.61 -3.68 -10.31
C ASP A 32 4.53 -2.64 -10.64
N PHE A 33 4.59 -1.50 -9.96
CA PHE A 33 3.72 -0.36 -10.22
C PHE A 33 4.58 0.80 -10.73
N PRO A 34 4.37 1.29 -11.96
CA PRO A 34 5.10 2.45 -12.44
C PRO A 34 4.69 3.69 -11.63
N ILE A 35 5.67 4.34 -11.02
CA ILE A 35 5.46 5.58 -10.25
C ILE A 35 6.01 6.74 -11.07
N TYR A 36 5.16 7.73 -11.33
CA TYR A 36 5.54 8.95 -12.03
C TYR A 36 5.54 10.11 -11.04
N LEU A 37 6.65 10.85 -10.95
CA LEU A 37 6.75 12.04 -10.09
C LEU A 37 5.70 13.11 -10.43
N SER A 38 5.17 13.12 -11.65
CA SER A 38 4.09 14.00 -12.09
C SER A 38 2.72 13.66 -11.49
N LEU A 39 2.57 12.46 -10.92
CA LEU A 39 1.36 11.97 -10.26
C LEU A 39 1.56 11.81 -8.74
N ALA A 40 2.67 12.32 -8.20
CA ALA A 40 3.02 12.19 -6.79
C ALA A 40 1.98 12.86 -5.85
N ASP A 41 1.34 13.93 -6.30
CA ASP A 41 0.21 14.59 -5.61
C ASP A 41 -1.03 13.71 -5.50
N LYS A 42 -1.16 12.72 -6.40
CA LYS A 42 -2.24 11.73 -6.43
C LYS A 42 -1.82 10.39 -5.83
N LEU A 43 -0.52 10.21 -5.55
CA LEU A 43 0.07 9.01 -4.97
C LEU A 43 -0.39 8.91 -3.52
N GLY A 44 -1.60 8.38 -3.33
CA GLY A 44 -2.24 8.23 -2.04
C GLY A 44 -1.61 7.12 -1.21
N VAL A 45 -2.31 5.99 -1.10
CA VAL A 45 -1.88 4.85 -0.28
C VAL A 45 -1.68 3.61 -1.16
N VAL A 46 -0.79 2.71 -0.74
CA VAL A 46 -0.75 1.34 -1.27
C VAL A 46 -1.81 0.55 -0.50
N GLU A 47 -2.82 0.05 -1.21
CA GLU A 47 -3.92 -0.69 -0.61
C GLU A 47 -3.75 -2.19 -0.84
N LEU A 48 -3.82 -2.97 0.22
CA LEU A 48 -3.89 -4.42 0.15
C LEU A 48 -5.24 -4.86 0.70
N VAL A 49 -6.07 -5.51 -0.11
CA VAL A 49 -7.37 -6.03 0.34
C VAL A 49 -7.35 -7.55 0.27
N VAL A 50 -7.60 -8.19 1.42
CA VAL A 50 -7.60 -9.63 1.54
C VAL A 50 -9.02 -10.16 1.37
N TRP A 51 -9.14 -11.14 0.47
CA TRP A 51 -10.39 -11.81 0.16
C TRP A 51 -10.25 -13.30 0.39
N ASP A 52 -11.20 -13.90 1.09
CA ASP A 52 -11.46 -15.31 0.99
C ASP A 52 -12.28 -15.59 -0.27
N LYS A 53 -11.99 -16.69 -0.95
CA LYS A 53 -12.72 -17.10 -2.16
C LYS A 53 -13.12 -18.56 -2.05
N ASP A 54 -14.40 -18.75 -1.77
CA ASP A 54 -15.08 -20.02 -1.93
C ASP A 54 -15.55 -20.21 -3.38
N MET A 55 -16.04 -21.41 -3.69
CA MET A 55 -16.54 -21.75 -5.04
C MET A 55 -17.65 -20.81 -5.53
N LEU A 56 -18.45 -20.22 -4.63
CA LEU A 56 -19.64 -19.44 -4.97
C LEU A 56 -19.65 -17.99 -4.46
N LYS A 57 -18.77 -17.64 -3.51
CA LYS A 57 -18.74 -16.30 -2.93
C LYS A 57 -17.31 -15.84 -2.67
N LYS A 58 -17.13 -14.52 -2.66
CA LYS A 58 -15.94 -13.87 -2.13
C LYS A 58 -16.33 -13.22 -0.81
N GLU A 59 -15.56 -13.50 0.22
CA GLU A 59 -15.72 -12.89 1.53
C GLU A 59 -14.53 -11.97 1.78
N TYR A 60 -14.81 -10.78 2.29
CA TYR A 60 -13.78 -9.79 2.56
C TYR A 60 -13.26 -10.03 3.98
N LEU A 61 -11.94 -10.08 4.12
CA LEU A 61 -11.27 -10.40 5.38
C LEU A 61 -10.58 -9.20 6.04
N GLY A 62 -10.53 -8.06 5.36
CA GLY A 62 -9.86 -6.84 5.82
C GLY A 62 -8.85 -6.30 4.81
N GLU A 63 -8.22 -5.20 5.20
CA GLU A 63 -7.28 -4.45 4.36
C GLU A 63 -6.12 -3.89 5.15
N VAL A 64 -5.09 -3.48 4.43
CA VAL A 64 -4.02 -2.61 4.88
C VAL A 64 -3.94 -1.43 3.93
N ALA A 65 -3.89 -0.22 4.48
CA ALA A 65 -3.56 0.98 3.73
C ALA A 65 -2.20 1.48 4.21
N LEU A 66 -1.22 1.53 3.31
CA LEU A 66 0.12 2.05 3.60
C LEU A 66 0.26 3.43 2.95
N PRO A 67 0.14 4.53 3.72
CA PRO A 67 0.43 5.87 3.22
C PRO A 67 1.91 5.98 2.86
N LEU A 68 2.23 6.93 1.98
CA LEU A 68 3.60 7.12 1.47
C LEU A 68 4.65 7.20 2.58
N ASP A 69 4.35 7.93 3.67
CA ASP A 69 5.26 8.08 4.82
C ASP A 69 5.56 6.74 5.55
N ASP A 70 4.73 5.71 5.35
CA ASP A 70 4.87 4.37 5.97
C ASP A 70 5.45 3.31 5.03
N TRP A 71 5.82 3.67 3.79
CA TRP A 71 6.35 2.69 2.82
C TRP A 71 7.65 2.07 3.27
N PHE A 72 8.52 2.87 3.91
CA PHE A 72 9.87 2.46 4.30
C PHE A 72 10.05 2.57 5.80
N ARG A 73 10.67 1.55 6.39
CA ARG A 73 10.89 1.45 7.85
C ARG A 73 12.21 2.06 8.30
N GLN A 74 13.11 2.34 7.36
CA GLN A 74 14.43 2.87 7.62
C GLN A 74 14.79 3.86 6.50
N GLU A 75 15.25 5.04 6.89
CA GLU A 75 15.76 6.05 5.95
C GLU A 75 16.96 5.50 5.17
N GLY A 76 17.00 5.82 3.88
CA GLY A 76 18.05 5.37 2.96
C GLY A 76 17.92 3.92 2.47
N VAL A 77 16.96 3.15 3.00
CA VAL A 77 16.71 1.76 2.59
C VAL A 77 15.48 1.72 1.67
N TYR A 78 15.67 2.21 0.45
CA TYR A 78 14.56 2.41 -0.51
C TYR A 78 14.55 1.42 -1.67
N ALA A 79 15.69 0.82 -2.05
CA ALA A 79 15.72 -0.17 -3.13
C ALA A 79 15.09 -1.50 -2.67
N PHE A 80 14.39 -2.18 -3.58
CA PHE A 80 13.74 -3.47 -3.30
C PHE A 80 14.74 -4.58 -2.94
N ASP A 81 15.89 -4.59 -3.60
CA ASP A 81 16.97 -5.56 -3.43
C ASP A 81 18.01 -5.13 -2.39
N HIS A 82 17.84 -3.97 -1.75
CA HIS A 82 18.75 -3.52 -0.70
C HIS A 82 18.84 -4.58 0.42
N PRO A 83 20.05 -4.94 0.91
CA PRO A 83 20.23 -6.05 1.86
C PRO A 83 19.49 -5.84 3.19
N ASN A 84 19.36 -4.58 3.61
CA ASN A 84 18.63 -4.20 4.82
C ASN A 84 17.11 -4.02 4.60
N ASN A 85 16.61 -4.13 3.35
CA ASN A 85 15.19 -4.04 3.07
C ASN A 85 14.50 -5.38 3.40
N GLN A 86 14.02 -5.47 4.64
CA GLN A 86 13.35 -6.65 5.18
C GLN A 86 11.82 -6.50 5.10
N PRO A 87 11.08 -7.60 4.85
CA PRO A 87 9.63 -7.59 4.96
C PRO A 87 9.18 -7.17 6.36
N PHE A 88 8.07 -6.44 6.44
CA PHE A 88 7.44 -6.07 7.71
C PHE A 88 6.00 -6.57 7.77
N SER A 89 5.46 -6.69 8.97
CA SER A 89 4.07 -7.12 9.19
C SER A 89 3.15 -5.91 9.36
N ALA A 90 1.97 -5.99 8.76
CA ALA A 90 0.89 -5.03 8.97
C ALA A 90 -0.39 -5.77 9.40
N ASN A 91 -1.08 -5.22 10.40
CA ASN A 91 -2.35 -5.76 10.87
C ASN A 91 -3.45 -5.45 9.86
N LEU A 92 -4.32 -6.43 9.60
CA LEU A 92 -5.53 -6.17 8.85
C LEU A 92 -6.47 -5.30 9.68
N VAL A 93 -7.06 -4.30 9.04
CA VAL A 93 -8.11 -3.45 9.58
C VAL A 93 -9.39 -3.60 8.75
N SER A 94 -10.49 -3.06 9.23
CA SER A 94 -11.73 -2.99 8.47
C SER A 94 -12.32 -1.60 8.43
N THR A 95 -12.69 -1.18 7.24
CA THR A 95 -13.62 -0.08 7.00
C THR A 95 -15.09 -0.52 7.05
N ARG A 96 -15.37 -1.84 7.14
CA ARG A 96 -16.74 -2.39 7.23
C ARG A 96 -17.14 -2.64 8.67
N ALA A 97 -18.17 -1.91 9.13
CA ALA A 97 -18.64 -1.92 10.51
C ALA A 97 -19.00 -3.32 11.08
N SER A 98 -19.35 -4.29 10.22
CA SER A 98 -19.78 -5.63 10.63
C SER A 98 -18.71 -6.72 10.47
N THR A 99 -17.48 -6.39 10.10
CA THR A 99 -16.42 -7.39 9.86
C THR A 99 -15.48 -7.49 11.07
N ASN A 100 -15.43 -8.67 11.69
CA ASN A 100 -14.45 -8.97 12.73
C ASN A 100 -13.11 -9.36 12.07
N VAL A 101 -12.26 -8.36 11.84
CA VAL A 101 -10.97 -8.58 11.17
C VAL A 101 -9.93 -9.10 12.14
N LYS A 102 -9.25 -10.18 11.72
CA LYS A 102 -8.12 -10.77 12.43
C LYS A 102 -7.06 -11.19 11.43
N GLY A 103 -5.80 -11.05 11.83
CA GLY A 103 -4.66 -11.50 11.06
C GLY A 103 -3.77 -10.37 10.58
N THR A 104 -2.68 -10.77 9.92
CA THR A 104 -1.61 -9.89 9.48
C THR A 104 -1.18 -10.26 8.07
N VAL A 105 -0.66 -9.30 7.34
CA VAL A 105 0.03 -9.54 6.07
C VAL A 105 1.50 -9.16 6.22
N GLN A 106 2.39 -9.95 5.61
CA GLN A 106 3.79 -9.59 5.46
C GLN A 106 4.00 -8.92 4.11
N ILE A 107 4.62 -7.75 4.14
CA ILE A 107 4.78 -6.87 2.98
C ILE A 107 6.24 -6.47 2.88
N LYS A 108 6.79 -6.47 1.67
CA LYS A 108 8.06 -5.85 1.33
C LYS A 108 7.83 -4.86 0.20
N LEU A 109 8.28 -3.63 0.37
CA LEU A 109 8.17 -2.55 -0.61
C LEU A 109 9.56 -2.02 -0.93
N GLY A 110 9.75 -1.54 -2.15
CA GLY A 110 11.03 -1.05 -2.64
C GLY A 110 10.92 -0.49 -4.03
N PHE A 111 11.77 0.48 -4.35
CA PHE A 111 11.96 0.93 -5.71
C PHE A 111 12.81 -0.07 -6.49
N VAL A 112 12.52 -0.15 -7.77
CA VAL A 112 13.28 -0.90 -8.77
C VAL A 112 13.60 0.05 -9.92
N GLU A 113 14.75 -0.12 -10.55
CA GLU A 113 15.06 0.64 -11.75
C GLU A 113 14.10 0.25 -12.88
N ALA A 114 13.46 1.25 -13.48
CA ALA A 114 12.62 1.00 -14.65
C ALA A 114 13.53 0.71 -15.85
N ALA A 115 13.34 -0.46 -16.47
CA ALA A 115 14.20 -1.05 -17.51
C ALA A 115 14.45 -0.17 -18.76
N GLN A 116 13.78 0.98 -18.89
CA GLN A 116 13.89 1.89 -20.05
C GLN A 116 14.07 3.37 -19.66
N THR A 117 14.24 3.68 -18.37
CA THR A 117 14.43 5.05 -17.91
C THR A 117 15.55 5.07 -16.89
N HIS A 118 16.71 5.59 -17.29
CA HIS A 118 17.71 6.03 -16.35
C HIS A 118 17.15 7.25 -15.61
N SER A 119 16.57 7.03 -14.43
CA SER A 119 16.30 8.14 -13.51
C SER A 119 17.65 8.77 -13.18
N LEU A 120 17.78 10.08 -13.43
CA LEU A 120 18.95 10.84 -12.99
C LEU A 120 18.98 11.01 -11.46
N LEU A 121 17.83 10.80 -10.82
CA LEU A 121 17.67 10.89 -9.37
C LEU A 121 17.93 9.52 -8.75
N ASP A 122 18.67 9.52 -7.65
CA ASP A 122 18.79 8.33 -6.80
C ASP A 122 17.49 8.07 -6.01
N PHE A 123 17.37 6.91 -5.38
CA PHE A 123 16.14 6.55 -4.68
C PHE A 123 15.84 7.43 -3.45
N ASN A 124 16.85 8.08 -2.84
CA ASN A 124 16.61 9.03 -1.75
C ASN A 124 15.95 10.29 -2.30
N GLU A 125 16.47 10.82 -3.39
CA GLU A 125 15.92 11.98 -4.07
C GLU A 125 14.52 11.70 -4.60
N VAL A 126 14.29 10.51 -5.19
CA VAL A 126 12.96 10.07 -5.62
C VAL A 126 11.99 10.06 -4.46
N TYR A 127 12.32 9.42 -3.33
CA TYR A 127 11.43 9.35 -2.18
C TYR A 127 11.15 10.74 -1.59
N ALA A 128 12.19 11.56 -1.41
CA ALA A 128 12.06 12.91 -0.90
C ALA A 128 11.13 13.75 -1.80
N GLU A 129 11.27 13.62 -3.12
CA GLU A 129 10.43 14.35 -4.06
C GLU A 129 8.98 13.85 -4.07
N LEU A 130 8.76 12.54 -3.93
CA LEU A 130 7.42 11.96 -3.77
C LEU A 130 6.74 12.51 -2.52
N VAL A 131 7.42 12.49 -1.37
CA VAL A 131 6.89 13.01 -0.10
C VAL A 131 6.65 14.52 -0.17
N ARG A 132 7.55 15.27 -0.82
CA ARG A 132 7.40 16.71 -1.00
C ARG A 132 6.18 17.07 -1.83
N ARG A 133 5.90 16.31 -2.90
CA ARG A 133 4.80 16.56 -3.83
C ARG A 133 3.46 15.99 -3.35
N SER A 134 3.47 14.92 -2.56
CA SER A 134 2.24 14.31 -2.04
C SER A 134 1.56 15.18 -0.98
N ARG A 135 2.33 16.04 -0.29
CA ARG A 135 1.83 16.98 0.70
C ARG A 135 1.19 18.19 0.00
N PRO A 136 -0.14 18.37 0.08
CA PRO A 136 -0.77 19.59 -0.40
C PRO A 136 -0.18 20.78 0.37
N SER A 137 0.17 21.86 -0.32
CA SER A 137 0.59 23.10 0.35
C SER A 137 -0.59 23.69 1.14
N LEU A 138 -0.73 23.29 2.40
CA LEU A 138 -1.74 23.81 3.33
C LEU A 138 -1.50 25.29 3.74
N VAL A 139 -0.52 25.97 3.12
CA VAL A 139 -0.03 27.29 3.54
C VAL A 139 -0.86 28.45 2.97
N SER A 140 -1.91 28.22 2.15
CA SER A 140 -2.76 29.35 1.70
C SER A 140 -4.27 29.10 1.60
N ALA A 141 -4.76 27.90 1.91
CA ALA A 141 -6.20 27.64 1.84
C ALA A 141 -6.84 27.96 3.20
N PRO A 142 -7.74 28.98 3.31
CA PRO A 142 -8.53 29.15 4.52
C PRO A 142 -9.35 27.87 4.78
N PRO A 143 -9.47 27.40 6.03
CA PRO A 143 -10.15 26.15 6.34
C PRO A 143 -11.61 26.21 5.89
N VAL A 144 -11.97 25.40 4.88
CA VAL A 144 -13.34 25.32 4.38
C VAL A 144 -14.12 24.31 5.22
N ARG A 145 -14.55 24.77 6.41
CA ARG A 145 -15.49 24.14 7.36
C ARG A 145 -14.95 22.94 8.18
N LEU A 146 -15.16 23.02 9.49
CA LEU A 146 -14.85 21.97 10.47
C LEU A 146 -15.87 20.83 10.40
N LEU A 147 -15.38 19.59 10.34
CA LEU A 147 -16.19 18.39 10.51
C LEU A 147 -16.48 18.19 12.01
N CYS A 148 -17.73 18.40 12.44
CA CYS A 148 -18.17 18.07 13.79
C CYS A 148 -18.62 16.60 13.80
N ALA A 149 -17.84 15.70 14.41
CA ALA A 149 -18.25 14.32 14.64
C ALA A 149 -18.80 14.17 16.06
N PHE A 150 -20.08 13.82 16.19
CA PHE A 150 -20.74 13.49 17.46
C PHE A 150 -20.93 11.97 17.51
N LEU A 151 -20.23 11.28 18.41
CA LEU A 151 -20.38 9.85 18.65
C LEU A 151 -21.32 9.64 19.84
N HIS A 152 -22.47 9.01 19.62
CA HIS A 152 -23.30 8.43 20.68
C HIS A 152 -23.12 6.91 20.64
N SER A 153 -22.76 6.32 21.79
CA SER A 153 -22.89 4.88 22.03
C SER A 153 -24.20 4.64 22.75
N ALA A 154 -25.03 3.73 22.24
CA ALA A 154 -26.05 3.04 23.03
C ALA A 154 -25.43 1.76 23.61
#